data_AF-A0A2M7EF99-F1
#
_entry.id   AF-A0A2M7EF99-F1
#
_cell.length_a   1.000
_cell.length_b   1.000
_cell.length_c   1.000
_cell.angle_alpha   90.00
_cell.angle_beta   90.00
_cell.angle_gamma   90.00
#
_symmetry.space_group_name_H-M   'P 1'
#
loop_
_entity.id
_entity.type
_entity.pdbx_description
1 polymer ?
#
loop_
_entity_poly.entity_id
_entity_poly.type
_entity_poly.pdbx_seq_one_letter_code
_entity_poly.pdbx_strand_id
1 'polypeptide(L)' 'MIRQGKDIEKLKIIMRMLAREGSLEQRHRDHKLTGSYISHRECHVEPDWLLVYRVDIKEQTITFVRTGSHSGLFG' A
#
# COMPACT_ATOMS: atom_id res chain seq x y z
N MET A 1 -0.80 14.30 -16.09
CA MET A 1 -0.61 13.13 -15.20
C MET A 1 0.87 12.80 -15.17
N ILE A 2 1.53 12.90 -14.02
CA ILE A 2 2.94 12.56 -13.89
C ILE A 2 3.05 11.04 -13.90
N ARG A 3 3.61 10.45 -14.97
CA ARG A 3 3.93 9.02 -15.02
C ARG A 3 5.30 8.82 -14.38
N GLN A 4 5.37 8.11 -13.25
CA GLN A 4 6.63 7.82 -12.55
C GLN A 4 7.51 6.77 -13.27
N GLY A 5 7.10 6.27 -14.45
CA GLY A 5 7.85 5.24 -15.19
C GLY A 5 7.91 3.88 -14.48
N LYS A 6 7.10 3.68 -13.44
CA LYS A 6 7.07 2.47 -12.62
C LYS A 6 6.29 1.35 -13.32
N ASP A 7 6.75 0.12 -13.09
CA ASP A 7 6.06 -1.08 -13.58
C ASP A 7 4.78 -1.32 -12.77
N ILE A 8 3.64 -1.01 -13.38
CA ILE A 8 2.32 -1.14 -12.76
C ILE A 8 1.97 -2.59 -12.39
N GLU A 9 2.58 -3.58 -13.04
CA GLU A 9 2.30 -4.99 -12.72
C GLU A 9 2.80 -5.35 -11.33
N LYS A 10 3.90 -4.75 -10.85
CA LYS A 10 4.37 -4.94 -9.46
C LYS A 10 3.33 -4.48 -8.45
N LEU A 11 2.72 -3.32 -8.68
CA LEU A 11 1.63 -2.82 -7.83
C LEU A 11 0.43 -3.76 -7.85
N LYS A 12 -0.01 -4.20 -9.04
CA LYS A 12 -1.15 -5.13 -9.18
C LYS A 12 -0.89 -6.48 -8.52
N ILE A 13 0.35 -6.97 -8.52
CA ILE A 13 0.71 -8.21 -7.82
C ILE A 13 0.48 -8.03 -6.32
N ILE A 14 1.00 -6.95 -5.72
CA ILE A 14 0.79 -6.68 -4.29
C ILE A 14 -0.70 -6.51 -3.95
N MET A 15 -1.45 -5.76 -4.77
CA MET A 15 -2.90 -5.59 -4.55
C MET A 15 -3.64 -6.94 -4.59
N ARG A 16 -3.25 -7.85 -5.49
CA ARG A 16 -3.83 -9.20 -5.57
C ARG A 16 -3.44 -10.07 -4.39
N MET A 17 -2.19 -10.01 -3.93
CA MET A 17 -1.74 -10.74 -2.74
C MET A 17 -2.51 -10.27 -1.51
N LEU A 18 -2.62 -8.96 -1.28
CA LEU A 18 -3.44 -8.39 -0.21
C LEU A 18 -4.89 -8.86 -0.30
N ALA A 19 -5.51 -8.80 -1.47
CA ALA A 19 -6.91 -9.17 -1.66
C ALA A 19 -7.17 -10.67 -1.46
N ARG A 20 -6.19 -11.55 -1.72
CA ARG A 20 -6.34 -13.00 -1.60
C ARG A 20 -5.90 -13.56 -0.25
N GLU A 21 -4.78 -13.09 0.26
CA GLU A 21 -4.08 -13.65 1.42
C GLU A 21 -4.25 -12.79 2.68
N GLY A 22 -4.72 -11.54 2.54
CA GLY A 22 -4.91 -10.61 3.65
C GLY A 22 -3.60 -10.18 4.33
N SER A 23 -2.44 -10.61 3.81
CA SER A 23 -1.13 -10.35 4.36
C SER A 23 -0.06 -10.30 3.27
N LEU A 24 1.10 -9.75 3.60
CA LEU A 24 2.25 -9.65 2.72
C LEU A 24 3.49 -10.23 3.40
N GLU A 25 4.42 -10.72 2.59
CA GLU A 25 5.75 -11.09 3.06
C GLU A 25 6.48 -9.90 3.72
N GLN A 26 7.34 -10.20 4.71
CA GLN A 26 8.11 -9.18 5.45
C GLN A 26 8.91 -8.23 4.55
N ARG A 27 9.34 -8.66 3.36
CA ARG A 27 10.08 -7.81 2.41
C ARG A 27 9.32 -6.55 1.99
N HIS A 28 7.99 -6.59 2.02
CA HIS A 28 7.14 -5.44 1.69
C HIS A 28 6.99 -4.47 2.87
N ARG A 29 7.57 -4.78 4.04
CA ARG A 29 7.56 -3.93 5.25
C ARG A 29 6.17 -3.41 5.58
N ASP A 30 5.18 -4.28 5.49
CA ASP A 30 3.80 -3.92 5.77
C ASP A 30 3.64 -3.52 7.24
N HIS A 31 3.14 -2.31 7.49
CA HIS A 31 2.92 -1.83 8.85
C HIS A 31 1.75 -0.84 8.94
N LYS A 32 1.22 -0.68 10.15
CA LYS A 32 0.19 0.32 10.43
C LYS A 32 0.82 1.70 10.48
N LEU A 33 0.16 2.66 9.85
CA LEU A 33 0.50 4.07 10.02
C LEU A 33 0.04 4.56 11.39
N THR A 34 0.66 5.65 11.86
CA THR A 34 0.37 6.28 13.15
C THR A 34 -0.20 7.69 12.95
N GLY A 35 -0.59 8.35 14.04
CA GLY A 35 -1.15 9.71 13.98
C GLY A 35 -2.50 9.78 13.27
N SER A 36 -2.70 10.78 12.41
CA SER A 36 -3.94 10.97 11.65
C SER A 36 -4.28 9.81 10.70
N TYR A 37 -3.32 8.93 10.43
CA TYR A 37 -3.48 7.77 9.55
C TYR A 37 -3.59 6.44 10.32
N ILE A 38 -3.96 6.44 11.61
CA ILE A 38 -3.99 5.22 12.45
C ILE A 38 -4.85 4.06 11.91
N SER A 39 -5.84 4.38 11.07
CA SER A 39 -6.70 3.40 10.40
C SER A 39 -6.12 2.86 9.08
N HIS A 40 -4.96 3.34 8.66
CA HIS A 40 -4.30 2.96 7.41
C HIS A 40 -3.07 2.09 7.67
N ARG A 41 -2.69 1.35 6.64
CA ARG A 41 -1.46 0.59 6.55
C ARG A 41 -0.68 1.07 5.34
N GLU A 42 0.63 0.92 5.40
CA GLU A 42 1.49 1.08 4.24
C GLU A 42 2.38 -0.13 4.02
N CYS A 43 2.74 -0.34 2.76
CA CYS A 43 3.74 -1.30 2.36
C CYS A 43 4.57 -0.77 1.18
N HIS A 44 5.76 -1.33 1.02
CA HIS A 44 6.67 -1.03 -0.09
C HIS A 44 6.37 -1.94 -1.28
N VAL A 45 6.03 -1.32 -2.40
CA VAL A 45 6.08 -1.93 -3.74
C VAL A 45 7.53 -1.96 -4.22
N GLU A 46 8.27 -0.88 -3.98
CA GLU A 46 9.71 -0.74 -4.19
C GLU A 46 10.31 0.16 -3.06
N PRO A 47 11.65 0.28 -2.93
CA PRO A 47 12.26 1.08 -1.86
C PRO A 47 11.72 2.50 -1.70
N ASP A 48 11.38 3.20 -2.79
CA ASP A 48 10.72 4.52 -2.76
C ASP A 48 9.39 4.52 -3.53
N TRP A 49 8.62 3.43 -3.40
CA TRP A 49 7.26 3.35 -3.94
C TRP A 49 6.37 2.61 -2.97
N LEU A 50 5.46 3.36 -2.35
CA LEU A 50 4.58 2.90 -1.29
C LEU A 50 3.15 2.71 -1.81
N LEU A 51 2.44 1.79 -1.18
CA LEU A 51 0.99 1.61 -1.29
C LEU A 51 0.36 1.80 0.08
N VAL A 52 -0.51 2.80 0.20
CA VAL A 52 -1.32 3.06 1.40
C VAL A 52 -2.70 2.46 1.19
N TYR A 53 -3.15 1.67 2.15
CA TYR A 53 -4.42 0.97 2.08
C TYR A 53 -5.08 0.86 3.46
N ARG A 54 -6.37 0.50 3.47
CA ARG A 54 -7.16 0.25 4.68
C ARG A 54 -7.81 -1.12 4.57
N VAL A 55 -7.86 -1.83 5.70
CA VAL A 55 -8.57 -3.10 5.83
C VAL A 55 -9.79 -2.87 6.71
N ASP A 56 -10.97 -3.18 6.18
CA ASP A 56 -12.20 -3.26 6.96
C ASP A 56 -12.51 -4.74 7.25
N ILE A 57 -12.34 -5.12 8.52
CA ILE A 57 -12.54 -6.50 8.96
C ILE A 57 -14.04 -6.86 8.99
N LYS A 58 -14.93 -5.88 9.23
CA LYS A 58 -16.37 -6.13 9.30
C LYS A 58 -16.94 -6.40 7.91
N GLU A 59 -16.57 -5.56 6.96
CA GLU A 59 -17.03 -5.67 5.57
C GLU A 59 -16.17 -6.63 4.73
N GLN A 60 -15.08 -7.16 5.30
CA GLN A 60 -14.09 -7.99 4.60
C GLN A 60 -13.56 -7.33 3.33
N THR A 61 -13.35 -6.01 3.38
CA THR A 61 -12.89 -5.23 2.22
C THR A 61 -11.51 -4.64 2.44
N ILE A 62 -10.77 -4.51 1.34
CA ILE A 62 -9.51 -3.76 1.29
C ILE A 62 -9.71 -2.57 0.37
N THR A 63 -9.46 -1.37 0.90
CA THR A 63 -9.49 -0.12 0.14
C THR A 63 -8.06 0.35 -0.13
N PHE A 64 -7.68 0.42 -1.40
CA PHE A 64 -6.41 1.03 -1.82
C PHE A 64 -6.58 2.54 -1.93
N VAL A 65 -5.86 3.30 -1.10
CA VAL A 65 -6.13 4.72 -0.88
C VAL A 65 -5.22 5.59 -1.75
N ARG A 66 -3.91 5.38 -1.68
CA ARG A 66 -2.91 6.15 -2.42
C ARG A 66 -1.67 5.32 -2.72
N THR A 67 -0.91 5.73 -3.74
CA THR A 67 0.42 5.19 -4.02
C THR A 67 1.35 6.30 -4.50
N GLY A 68 2.64 6.23 -4.16
CA GLY A 68 3.62 7.26 -4.48
C GLY A 68 4.96 7.05 -3.77
N SER A 69 5.87 8.01 -3.91
CA SER A 69 7.12 8.06 -3.13
C SER A 69 6.83 8.50 -1.70
N HIS A 70 7.81 8.36 -0.79
CA HIS A 70 7.67 8.87 0.58
C HIS A 70 7.35 10.37 0.59
N SER A 71 8.09 11.16 -0.20
CA SER A 71 7.88 12.60 -0.31
C SER A 71 6.52 12.98 -0.89
N GLY A 72 5.99 12.20 -1.83
CA GLY A 72 4.67 12.47 -2.41
C GLY A 72 3.49 12.12 -1.50
N LEU A 73 3.72 11.28 -0.49
CA LEU A 73 2.67 10.83 0.43
C LEU A 73 2.73 11.52 1.80
N PHE A 74 3.92 11.84 2.30
CA PHE A 74 4.15 12.32 3.67
C PHE A 74 4.99 13.60 3.77
N GLY A 75 5.39 14.18 2.63
CA GLY A 75 6.11 15.46 2.58
C GLY A 75 5.24 16.67 2.91
#